data_AF-A0A5C6BAI1-F1
#
_entry.id   AF-A0A5C6BAI1-F1
#
_cell.length_a   1.000
_cell.length_b   1.000
_cell.length_c   1.000
_cell.angle_alpha   90.00
_cell.angle_beta   90.00
_cell.angle_gamma   90.00
#
_symmetry.space_group_name_H-M   'P 1'
#
loop_
_entity.id
_entity.type
_entity.pdbx_description
1 polymer ?
#
loop_
_entity_poly.entity_id
_entity_poly.type
_entity_poly.pdbx_seq_one_letter_code
_entity_poly.pdbx_strand_id
1 'polypeptide(L)'
;MPSLPHQEPDRLSQIQTNWAEVFRANDDQSSGFSNAQHEMLLRYAGAVYRYLLSAVRDPNIADELAQEFALKVVRGDFRNADPQRGRFRDFVKRSLFNLVTDFHRKRQKQSISLGTEVETLAWQPTEPFSRTFDENWRIEILNRTWKALDEADVASKSCYSAVLKQRAQNPDLDSNALAERVSTELGCERNAAWVRQTLHRARSRFCQLLRIEVGKTLGSHNDDEIDEELASLRLLKYSR
;
A
#
# COMPACT_ATOMS: atom_id res chain seq x y z
N MET A 1 29.77 -6.97 -8.99
CA MET A 1 28.81 -6.29 -9.88
C MET A 1 27.40 -6.66 -9.43
N PRO A 2 26.75 -5.88 -8.55
CA PRO A 2 25.40 -6.19 -8.12
C PRO A 2 24.38 -5.49 -9.03
N SER A 3 23.50 -6.31 -9.58
CA SER A 3 22.42 -5.97 -10.50
C SER A 3 21.44 -4.97 -9.88
N LEU A 4 21.07 -3.98 -10.70
CA LEU A 4 20.06 -2.95 -10.40
C LEU A 4 18.74 -3.58 -9.95
N PRO A 5 18.00 -2.96 -9.00
CA PRO A 5 16.60 -3.31 -8.83
C PRO A 5 15.89 -2.97 -10.14
N HIS A 6 15.22 -3.98 -10.70
CA HIS A 6 14.39 -3.84 -11.88
C HIS A 6 13.52 -2.60 -11.74
N GLN A 7 13.75 -1.62 -12.62
CA GLN A 7 12.70 -0.68 -12.97
C GLN A 7 11.56 -1.56 -13.49
N GLU A 8 10.52 -1.74 -12.69
CA GLU A 8 9.18 -2.02 -13.19
C GLU A 8 8.54 -0.65 -13.46
N PRO A 9 8.79 -0.03 -14.63
CA PRO A 9 8.05 1.16 -14.98
C PRO A 9 6.60 0.74 -15.26
N ASP A 10 5.66 1.46 -14.66
CA ASP A 10 4.43 1.86 -15.35
C ASP A 10 3.42 0.77 -15.75
N ARG A 11 3.56 -0.50 -15.34
CA ARG A 11 2.46 -1.48 -15.53
C ARG A 11 1.31 -1.31 -14.55
N LEU A 12 1.55 -0.70 -13.39
CA LEU A 12 0.51 -0.43 -12.40
C LEU A 12 -0.43 0.71 -12.82
N SER A 13 0.01 1.62 -13.69
CA SER A 13 -0.83 2.65 -14.32
C SER A 13 -1.62 2.10 -15.53
N GLN A 14 -1.21 0.93 -16.06
CA GLN A 14 -1.88 0.21 -17.15
C GLN A 14 -2.87 -0.86 -16.68
N ILE A 15 -3.10 -1.00 -15.37
CA ILE A 15 -4.25 -1.77 -14.87
C ILE A 15 -5.49 -1.04 -15.38
N GLN A 16 -6.08 -1.58 -16.44
CA GLN A 16 -7.19 -1.03 -17.21
C GLN A 16 -8.52 -1.02 -16.42
N THR A 17 -8.46 -1.17 -15.10
CA THR A 17 -9.53 -0.75 -14.21
C THR A 17 -9.21 0.68 -13.82
N ASN A 18 -9.77 1.65 -14.54
CA ASN A 18 -9.76 3.03 -14.06
C ASN A 18 -10.70 3.09 -12.85
N TRP A 19 -10.17 2.72 -11.68
CA TRP A 19 -10.91 2.67 -10.42
C TRP A 19 -11.63 4.00 -10.17
N ALA A 20 -10.98 5.13 -10.50
CA ALA A 20 -11.58 6.45 -10.42
C ALA A 20 -12.78 6.63 -11.37
N GLU A 21 -12.82 5.99 -12.54
CA GLU A 21 -14.02 5.97 -13.41
C GLU A 21 -15.10 5.03 -12.89
N VAL A 22 -14.74 3.83 -12.41
CA VAL A 22 -15.72 2.89 -11.83
C VAL A 22 -16.44 3.52 -10.63
N PHE A 23 -15.72 4.29 -9.82
CA PHE A 23 -16.30 5.05 -8.71
C PHE A 23 -17.08 6.29 -9.17
N ARG A 24 -16.52 7.11 -10.09
CA ARG A 24 -17.20 8.31 -10.62
C ARG A 24 -18.51 7.99 -11.33
N ALA A 25 -18.57 6.91 -12.10
CA ALA A 25 -19.76 6.50 -12.84
C ALA A 25 -20.94 6.11 -11.93
N ASN A 26 -20.68 5.85 -10.64
CA ASN A 26 -21.69 5.39 -9.69
C ASN A 26 -21.98 6.41 -8.56
N ASP A 27 -21.22 7.49 -8.48
CA ASP A 27 -21.44 8.61 -7.56
C ASP A 27 -22.73 9.38 -7.93
N ASP A 28 -23.05 9.44 -9.23
CA ASP A 28 -24.32 10.00 -9.76
C ASP A 28 -25.56 9.15 -9.40
N GLN A 29 -25.37 7.89 -8.98
CA GLN A 29 -26.43 6.91 -8.75
C GLN A 29 -26.63 6.62 -7.26
N SER A 30 -26.83 7.64 -6.43
CA SER A 30 -27.36 7.48 -5.05
C SER A 30 -26.68 6.38 -4.21
N SER A 31 -25.37 6.20 -4.39
CA SER A 31 -24.58 5.32 -3.55
C SER A 31 -24.24 6.10 -2.29
N GLY A 32 -24.81 5.72 -1.13
CA GLY A 32 -24.50 6.28 0.20
C GLY A 32 -23.06 6.00 0.67
N PHE A 33 -22.11 5.97 -0.25
CA PHE A 33 -20.68 5.86 -0.01
C PHE A 33 -20.11 7.28 -0.02
N SER A 34 -19.51 7.71 1.08
CA SER A 34 -18.98 9.07 1.17
C SER A 34 -17.72 9.23 0.31
N ASN A 35 -17.45 10.45 -0.18
CA ASN A 35 -16.18 10.78 -0.87
C ASN A 35 -14.93 10.36 -0.10
N ALA A 36 -14.97 10.44 1.24
CA ALA A 36 -13.88 10.00 2.10
C ALA A 36 -13.62 8.48 1.99
N GLN A 37 -14.68 7.66 1.93
CA GLN A 37 -14.56 6.21 1.76
C GLN A 37 -14.06 5.84 0.34
N HIS A 38 -14.47 6.61 -0.67
CA HIS A 38 -13.96 6.46 -2.04
C HIS A 38 -12.45 6.73 -2.11
N GLU A 39 -11.98 7.86 -1.59
CA GLU A 39 -10.56 8.18 -1.54
C GLU A 39 -9.78 7.11 -0.78
N MET A 40 -10.29 6.68 0.37
CA MET A 40 -9.69 5.63 1.17
C MET A 40 -9.53 4.34 0.38
N LEU A 41 -10.55 3.90 -0.37
CA LEU A 41 -10.45 2.68 -1.16
C LEU A 41 -9.51 2.78 -2.35
N LEU A 42 -9.42 3.94 -3.00
CA LEU A 42 -8.40 4.22 -4.01
C LEU A 42 -6.98 4.10 -3.45
N ARG A 43 -6.80 4.31 -2.13
CA ARG A 43 -5.50 4.05 -1.48
C ARG A 43 -5.16 2.56 -1.44
N TYR A 44 -6.15 1.69 -1.32
CA TYR A 44 -5.95 0.24 -1.28
C TYR A 44 -5.86 -0.42 -2.65
N ALA A 45 -6.28 0.24 -3.74
CA ALA A 45 -6.35 -0.35 -5.08
C ALA A 45 -5.06 -1.08 -5.52
N GLY A 46 -3.89 -0.46 -5.31
CA GLY A 46 -2.60 -1.07 -5.66
C GLY A 46 -2.26 -2.32 -4.82
N ALA A 47 -2.56 -2.30 -3.52
CA ALA A 47 -2.33 -3.44 -2.64
C ALA A 47 -3.33 -4.58 -2.91
N VAL A 48 -4.59 -4.24 -3.18
CA VAL A 48 -5.65 -5.16 -3.62
C VAL A 48 -5.21 -5.89 -4.90
N TYR A 49 -4.81 -5.15 -5.94
CA TYR A 49 -4.43 -5.77 -7.21
C TYR A 49 -3.21 -6.69 -7.08
N ARG A 50 -2.14 -6.22 -6.42
CA ARG A 50 -0.94 -7.06 -6.20
C ARG A 50 -1.26 -8.32 -5.42
N TYR A 51 -2.14 -8.21 -4.41
CA TYR A 51 -2.63 -9.37 -3.69
C TYR A 51 -3.36 -10.34 -4.62
N LEU A 52 -4.36 -9.87 -5.37
CA LEU A 52 -5.15 -10.71 -6.28
C LEU A 52 -4.27 -11.39 -7.33
N LEU A 53 -3.35 -10.63 -7.95
CA LEU A 53 -2.37 -11.15 -8.90
C LEU A 53 -1.50 -12.25 -8.30
N SER A 54 -1.02 -12.07 -7.07
CA SER A 54 -0.22 -13.09 -6.37
C SER A 54 -1.02 -14.36 -6.06
N ALA A 55 -2.31 -14.21 -5.78
CA ALA A 55 -3.19 -15.30 -5.39
C ALA A 55 -3.65 -16.15 -6.59
N VAL A 56 -4.02 -15.51 -7.70
CA VAL A 56 -4.54 -16.20 -8.89
C VAL A 56 -3.47 -16.49 -9.95
N ARG A 57 -2.33 -15.79 -9.89
CA ARG A 57 -1.19 -15.89 -10.83
C ARG A 57 -1.56 -15.69 -12.30
N ASP A 58 -2.63 -14.94 -12.55
CA ASP A 58 -3.15 -14.63 -13.87
C ASP A 58 -3.62 -13.16 -13.88
N PRO A 59 -3.02 -12.30 -14.72
CA PRO A 59 -3.38 -10.88 -14.79
C PRO A 59 -4.86 -10.63 -15.13
N ASN A 60 -5.44 -11.40 -16.06
CA ASN A 60 -6.81 -11.17 -16.52
C ASN A 60 -7.80 -11.50 -15.40
N ILE A 61 -7.57 -12.61 -14.70
CA ILE A 61 -8.39 -13.00 -13.55
C ILE A 61 -8.21 -12.01 -12.40
N ALA A 62 -6.99 -11.49 -12.18
CA ALA A 62 -6.75 -10.49 -11.16
C ALA A 62 -7.53 -9.20 -11.45
N ASP A 63 -7.59 -8.78 -12.72
CA ASP A 63 -8.41 -7.64 -13.16
C ASP A 63 -9.90 -7.88 -12.96
N GLU A 64 -10.43 -9.05 -13.34
CA GLU A 64 -11.84 -9.40 -13.12
C GLU A 64 -12.21 -9.38 -11.62
N LEU A 65 -11.37 -9.97 -10.76
CA LEU A 65 -11.60 -9.98 -9.31
C LEU A 65 -11.46 -8.59 -8.69
N ALA A 66 -10.57 -7.76 -9.23
CA ALA A 66 -10.42 -6.36 -8.83
C ALA A 66 -11.68 -5.55 -9.18
N GLN A 67 -12.25 -5.76 -10.36
CA GLN A 67 -13.54 -5.16 -10.76
C GLN A 67 -14.69 -5.65 -9.89
N GLU A 68 -14.75 -6.97 -9.60
CA GLU A 68 -15.78 -7.51 -8.71
C GLU A 68 -15.67 -6.92 -7.30
N PHE A 69 -14.45 -6.75 -6.78
CA PHE A 69 -14.20 -6.06 -5.52
C PHE A 69 -14.71 -4.63 -5.57
N ALA A 70 -14.32 -3.85 -6.60
CA ALA A 70 -14.78 -2.47 -6.78
C ALA A 70 -16.30 -2.37 -6.77
N LEU A 71 -16.99 -3.22 -7.55
CA LEU A 71 -18.45 -3.24 -7.64
C LEU A 71 -19.12 -3.53 -6.28
N LYS A 72 -18.60 -4.48 -5.50
CA LYS A 72 -19.12 -4.75 -4.14
C LYS A 72 -18.95 -3.54 -3.22
N VAL A 73 -17.86 -2.79 -3.39
CA VAL A 73 -17.65 -1.54 -2.65
C VAL A 73 -18.73 -0.54 -2.98
N VAL A 74 -18.93 -0.26 -4.27
CA VAL A 74 -19.82 0.83 -4.65
C VAL A 74 -21.30 0.51 -4.42
N ARG A 75 -21.68 -0.78 -4.47
CA ARG A 75 -23.02 -1.23 -4.09
C ARG A 75 -23.35 -0.99 -2.62
N GLY A 76 -22.34 -0.64 -1.82
CA GLY A 76 -22.54 -0.43 -0.40
C GLY A 76 -22.76 -1.74 0.35
N ASP A 77 -22.32 -2.87 -0.20
CA ASP A 77 -22.27 -4.17 0.52
C ASP A 77 -21.41 -4.03 1.80
N PHE A 78 -20.66 -2.94 1.90
CA PHE A 78 -19.75 -2.60 2.98
C PHE A 78 -20.18 -1.37 3.80
N ARG A 79 -21.43 -0.90 3.66
CA ARG A 79 -21.99 0.19 4.50
C ARG A 79 -21.96 -0.12 6.01
N ASN A 80 -21.91 -1.41 6.36
CA ASN A 80 -21.80 -1.89 7.74
C ASN A 80 -20.35 -2.20 8.18
N ALA A 81 -19.34 -1.83 7.37
CA ALA A 81 -17.94 -1.87 7.78
C ALA A 81 -17.71 -0.79 8.85
N ASP A 82 -18.07 -1.14 10.07
CA ASP A 82 -17.95 -0.31 11.25
C ASP A 82 -16.45 -0.13 11.61
N PRO A 83 -15.92 1.09 11.62
CA PRO A 83 -14.55 1.36 12.07
C PRO A 83 -14.28 0.87 13.51
N GLN A 84 -15.32 0.74 14.34
CA GLN A 84 -15.22 0.20 15.70
C GLN A 84 -15.13 -1.34 15.76
N ARG A 85 -15.41 -2.04 14.65
CA ARG A 85 -15.30 -3.51 14.56
C ARG A 85 -13.94 -4.02 14.11
N GLY A 86 -12.98 -3.11 13.94
CA GLY A 86 -11.61 -3.42 13.53
C GLY A 86 -11.17 -2.52 12.39
N ARG A 87 -9.87 -2.57 12.09
CA ARG A 87 -9.26 -1.69 11.08
C ARG A 87 -9.86 -1.99 9.71
N PHE A 88 -10.10 -0.95 8.92
CA PHE A 88 -10.59 -1.11 7.54
C PHE A 88 -9.72 -2.05 6.70
N ARG A 89 -8.41 -2.08 6.96
CA ARG A 89 -7.49 -3.04 6.36
C ARG A 89 -7.91 -4.51 6.57
N ASP A 90 -8.34 -4.85 7.77
CA ASP A 90 -8.76 -6.22 8.12
C ASP A 90 -10.06 -6.58 7.40
N PHE A 91 -10.94 -5.60 7.21
CA PHE A 91 -12.11 -5.72 6.34
C PHE A 91 -11.72 -5.96 4.87
N VAL A 92 -10.79 -5.17 4.30
CA VAL A 92 -10.31 -5.35 2.92
C VAL A 92 -9.73 -6.76 2.74
N LYS A 93 -8.87 -7.20 3.67
CA LYS A 93 -8.32 -8.56 3.69
C LYS A 93 -9.42 -9.62 3.65
N ARG A 94 -10.42 -9.53 4.53
CA ARG A 94 -11.53 -10.49 4.59
C ARG A 94 -12.30 -10.55 3.26
N SER A 95 -12.53 -9.40 2.64
CA SER A 95 -13.25 -9.33 1.36
C SER A 95 -12.46 -9.94 0.20
N LEU A 96 -11.17 -9.63 0.09
CA LEU A 96 -10.29 -10.21 -0.95
C LEU A 96 -10.12 -11.72 -0.79
N PHE A 97 -10.03 -12.17 0.45
CA PHE A 97 -9.99 -13.58 0.79
C PHE A 97 -11.22 -14.34 0.29
N ASN A 98 -12.41 -13.82 0.61
CA ASN A 98 -13.66 -14.42 0.18
C ASN A 98 -13.75 -14.45 -1.35
N LEU A 99 -13.34 -13.38 -2.03
CA LEU A 99 -13.29 -13.32 -3.51
C LEU A 99 -12.41 -14.41 -4.11
N VAL A 100 -11.17 -14.54 -3.64
CA VAL A 100 -10.23 -15.56 -4.12
C VAL A 100 -10.74 -16.97 -3.80
N THR A 101 -11.30 -17.17 -2.61
CA THR A 101 -11.88 -18.46 -2.20
C THR A 101 -13.06 -18.84 -3.08
N ASP A 102 -13.97 -17.91 -3.34
CA ASP A 102 -15.13 -18.12 -4.21
C ASP A 102 -14.70 -18.41 -5.65
N PHE A 103 -13.65 -17.73 -6.14
CA PHE A 103 -13.06 -17.99 -7.45
C PHE A 103 -12.52 -19.42 -7.54
N HIS A 104 -11.68 -19.85 -6.60
CA HIS A 104 -11.15 -21.21 -6.57
C HIS A 104 -12.26 -22.25 -6.41
N ARG A 105 -13.28 -21.99 -5.58
CA ARG A 105 -14.43 -22.88 -5.42
C ARG A 105 -15.25 -23.00 -6.70
N LYS A 106 -15.51 -21.92 -7.43
CA LYS A 106 -16.21 -21.95 -8.72
C LYS A 106 -15.41 -22.72 -9.77
N ARG A 107 -14.10 -22.49 -9.84
CA ARG A 107 -13.20 -23.20 -10.74
C ARG A 107 -13.12 -24.70 -10.43
N GLN A 108 -13.05 -25.06 -9.14
CA GLN A 108 -13.14 -26.45 -8.71
C GLN A 108 -14.50 -27.05 -9.06
N LYS A 109 -15.63 -26.36 -8.84
CA LYS A 109 -16.96 -26.87 -9.26
C LYS A 109 -17.07 -27.09 -10.76
N GLN A 110 -16.46 -26.23 -11.57
CA GLN A 110 -16.37 -26.44 -13.01
C GLN A 110 -15.49 -27.65 -13.38
N SER A 111 -14.42 -27.94 -12.63
CA SER A 111 -13.64 -29.18 -12.82
C SER A 111 -14.30 -30.42 -12.21
N ILE A 112 -15.11 -30.27 -11.14
CA ILE A 112 -15.89 -31.34 -10.49
C ILE A 112 -17.05 -31.76 -11.41
N SER A 113 -17.65 -30.83 -12.15
CA SER A 113 -18.60 -31.12 -13.25
C SER A 113 -17.96 -31.98 -14.37
N LEU A 114 -16.63 -32.07 -14.43
CA LEU A 114 -15.85 -32.98 -15.27
C LEU A 114 -15.42 -34.28 -14.53
N GLY A 115 -15.98 -34.56 -13.35
CA GLY A 115 -15.94 -35.87 -12.69
C GLY A 115 -14.97 -36.05 -11.52
N THR A 116 -14.64 -35.03 -10.74
CA THR A 116 -13.76 -35.18 -9.55
C THR A 116 -14.38 -34.47 -8.37
N GLU A 117 -14.73 -35.16 -7.28
CA GLU A 117 -15.46 -34.60 -6.13
C GLU A 117 -14.55 -33.84 -5.14
N VAL A 118 -14.94 -32.63 -4.71
CA VAL A 118 -14.22 -31.90 -3.64
C VAL A 118 -15.19 -31.20 -2.68
N GLU A 119 -14.98 -31.47 -1.40
CA GLU A 119 -15.79 -31.06 -0.25
C GLU A 119 -15.59 -29.57 0.08
N THR A 120 -16.68 -28.86 0.39
CA THR A 120 -16.66 -27.40 0.61
C THR A 120 -16.46 -27.08 2.10
N LEU A 121 -15.22 -26.74 2.47
CA LEU A 121 -14.90 -26.25 3.81
C LEU A 121 -15.24 -24.76 3.95
N ALA A 122 -16.04 -24.43 4.95
CA ALA A 122 -16.23 -23.05 5.42
C ALA A 122 -14.90 -22.54 6.01
N TRP A 123 -14.31 -21.48 5.43
CA TRP A 123 -12.90 -21.17 5.65
C TRP A 123 -12.62 -19.80 6.31
N GLN A 124 -11.55 -19.77 7.11
CA GLN A 124 -10.97 -18.60 7.78
C GLN A 124 -9.60 -18.25 7.18
N PRO A 125 -9.20 -16.95 7.14
CA PRO A 125 -7.88 -16.51 6.71
C PRO A 125 -6.76 -17.36 7.26
N THR A 126 -6.03 -18.08 6.39
CA THR A 126 -4.79 -18.73 6.83
C THR A 126 -3.72 -17.67 7.07
N GLU A 127 -2.86 -17.91 8.04
CA GLU A 127 -1.70 -17.06 8.38
C GLU A 127 -0.87 -16.56 7.17
N PRO A 128 -0.58 -17.36 6.12
CA PRO A 128 0.16 -16.90 4.96
C PRO A 128 -0.56 -15.81 4.17
N PHE A 129 -1.90 -15.87 4.07
CA PHE A 129 -2.69 -14.86 3.35
C PHE A 129 -2.58 -13.49 4.02
N SER A 130 -2.75 -13.44 5.34
CA SER A 130 -2.76 -12.18 6.09
C SER A 130 -1.41 -11.48 6.03
N ARG A 131 -0.30 -12.24 6.10
CA ARG A 131 1.06 -11.72 6.03
C ARG A 131 1.41 -11.13 4.67
N THR A 132 1.08 -11.82 3.58
CA THR A 132 1.36 -11.33 2.23
C THR A 132 0.64 -10.01 1.96
N PHE A 133 -0.61 -9.88 2.40
CA PHE A 133 -1.34 -8.62 2.28
C PHE A 133 -0.68 -7.51 3.12
N ASP A 134 -0.31 -7.78 4.37
CA ASP A 134 0.35 -6.79 5.23
C ASP A 134 1.71 -6.33 4.69
N GLU A 135 2.46 -7.23 4.07
CA GLU A 135 3.73 -6.90 3.41
C GLU A 135 3.52 -6.00 2.19
N ASN A 136 2.57 -6.36 1.31
CA ASN A 136 2.20 -5.54 0.17
C ASN A 136 1.65 -4.16 0.58
N TRP A 137 0.88 -4.12 1.67
CA TRP A 137 0.35 -2.88 2.22
C TRP A 137 1.43 -2.01 2.83
N ARG A 138 2.37 -2.60 3.58
CA ARG A 138 3.56 -1.91 4.09
C ARG A 138 4.36 -1.25 2.98
N ILE A 139 4.62 -1.98 1.89
CA ILE A 139 5.35 -1.46 0.72
C ILE A 139 4.60 -0.27 0.10
N GLU A 140 3.28 -0.38 -0.05
CA GLU A 140 2.46 0.68 -0.63
C GLU A 140 2.47 1.97 0.23
N ILE A 141 2.32 1.85 1.54
CA ILE A 141 2.41 3.00 2.46
C ILE A 141 3.79 3.65 2.39
N LEU A 142 4.87 2.87 2.36
CA LEU A 142 6.22 3.40 2.24
C LEU A 142 6.43 4.13 0.90
N ASN A 143 5.97 3.57 -0.21
CA ASN A 143 6.06 4.21 -1.52
C ASN A 143 5.30 5.54 -1.56
N ARG A 144 4.11 5.61 -0.97
CA ARG A 144 3.34 6.85 -0.83
C ARG A 144 4.06 7.88 0.02
N THR A 145 4.65 7.44 1.13
CA THR A 145 5.42 8.32 2.02
C THR A 145 6.65 8.89 1.31
N TRP A 146 7.37 8.05 0.54
CA TRP A 146 8.50 8.51 -0.29
C TRP A 146 8.07 9.52 -1.34
N LYS A 147 6.96 9.26 -2.04
CA LYS A 147 6.41 10.20 -3.03
C LYS A 147 6.02 11.53 -2.40
N ALA A 148 5.35 11.51 -1.25
CA ALA A 148 5.00 12.71 -0.51
C ALA A 148 6.24 13.48 -0.02
N LEU A 149 7.33 12.77 0.32
CA LEU A 149 8.59 13.40 0.69
C LEU A 149 9.27 14.04 -0.52
N ASP A 150 9.29 13.36 -1.68
CA ASP A 150 9.82 13.91 -2.93
C ASP A 150 9.03 15.17 -3.35
N GLU A 151 7.70 15.17 -3.24
CA GLU A 151 6.85 16.34 -3.51
C GLU A 151 7.12 17.50 -2.52
N ALA A 152 7.29 17.19 -1.23
CA ALA A 152 7.64 18.18 -0.22
C ALA A 152 9.04 18.78 -0.44
N ASP A 153 9.99 17.98 -0.92
CA ASP A 153 11.34 18.43 -1.25
C ASP A 153 11.32 19.41 -2.43
N VAL A 154 10.56 19.12 -3.49
CA VAL A 154 10.37 20.04 -4.62
C VAL A 154 9.76 21.37 -4.16
N ALA A 155 8.71 21.31 -3.32
CA ALA A 155 8.04 22.51 -2.83
C ALA A 155 8.93 23.38 -1.91
N SER A 156 9.77 22.74 -1.08
CA SER A 156 10.62 23.43 -0.10
C SER A 156 12.06 23.67 -0.58
N LYS A 157 12.41 23.21 -1.79
CA LYS A 157 13.80 23.11 -2.29
C LYS A 157 14.74 22.39 -1.33
N SER A 158 14.21 21.43 -0.59
CA SER A 158 14.97 20.57 0.31
C SER A 158 15.52 19.36 -0.45
N CYS A 159 16.42 18.61 0.19
CA CYS A 159 17.03 17.39 -0.36
C CYS A 159 16.92 16.22 0.65
N TYR A 160 15.85 16.21 1.44
CA TYR A 160 15.64 15.22 2.49
C TYR A 160 15.49 13.82 1.92
N SER A 161 14.78 13.65 0.81
CA SER A 161 14.53 12.38 0.15
C SER A 161 15.82 11.78 -0.41
N ALA A 162 16.65 12.58 -1.09
CA ALA A 162 17.94 12.16 -1.63
C ALA A 162 18.88 11.68 -0.51
N VAL A 163 19.02 12.49 0.55
CA VAL A 163 19.88 12.17 1.70
C VAL A 163 19.40 10.91 2.43
N LEU A 164 18.08 10.75 2.61
CA LEU A 164 17.52 9.59 3.27
C LEU A 164 17.63 8.31 2.42
N LYS A 165 17.44 8.41 1.10
CA LYS A 165 17.64 7.31 0.14
C LYS A 165 19.09 6.83 0.15
N GLN A 166 20.07 7.74 0.13
CA GLN A 166 21.49 7.39 0.22
C GLN A 166 21.84 6.65 1.51
N ARG A 167 21.29 7.08 2.66
CA ARG A 167 21.49 6.39 3.95
C ARG A 167 20.79 5.04 4.03
N ALA A 168 19.67 4.87 3.35
CA ALA A 168 18.93 3.61 3.28
C ALA A 168 19.66 2.58 2.40
N GLN A 169 20.28 3.03 1.29
CA GLN A 169 21.06 2.19 0.38
C GLN A 169 22.43 1.80 0.98
N ASN A 170 22.99 2.66 1.84
CA ASN A 170 24.32 2.47 2.41
C ASN A 170 24.28 2.52 3.94
N PRO A 171 23.85 1.44 4.61
CA PRO A 171 23.60 1.47 6.04
C PRO A 171 24.85 1.60 6.91
N ASP A 172 26.00 1.16 6.40
CA ASP A 172 27.26 1.01 7.15
C ASP A 172 28.30 2.10 6.85
N LEU A 173 27.98 3.05 5.96
CA LEU A 173 28.92 4.13 5.63
C LEU A 173 29.04 5.13 6.78
N ASP A 174 30.28 5.57 7.02
CA ASP A 174 30.56 6.68 7.91
C ASP A 174 29.96 7.99 7.37
N SER A 175 29.69 8.93 8.29
CA SER A 175 29.10 10.23 8.00
C SER A 175 29.93 11.05 7.00
N ASN A 176 31.25 10.85 6.94
CA ASN A 176 32.13 11.51 5.97
C ASN A 176 31.96 10.93 4.55
N ALA A 177 31.99 9.60 4.42
CA ALA A 177 31.79 8.92 3.14
C ALA A 177 30.37 9.15 2.59
N LEU A 178 29.37 9.27 3.46
CA LEU A 178 28.01 9.63 3.08
C LEU A 178 27.92 11.09 2.59
N ALA A 179 28.70 11.99 3.19
CA ALA A 179 28.76 13.39 2.77
C ALA A 179 29.39 13.56 1.39
N GLU A 180 30.44 12.82 1.08
CA GLU A 180 31.02 12.80 -0.27
C GLU A 180 29.99 12.36 -1.32
N ARG A 181 29.28 11.25 -1.07
CA ARG A 181 28.25 10.73 -2.00
C ARG A 181 27.10 11.70 -2.21
N VAL A 182 26.55 12.25 -1.12
CA VAL A 182 25.48 13.24 -1.19
C VAL A 182 25.96 14.50 -1.90
N SER A 183 27.23 14.89 -1.73
CA SER A 183 27.81 16.03 -2.43
C SER A 183 27.92 15.79 -3.93
N THR A 184 28.32 14.58 -4.34
CA THR A 184 28.36 14.17 -5.75
C THR A 184 26.97 14.17 -6.38
N GLU A 185 25.96 13.66 -5.67
CA GLU A 185 24.58 13.58 -6.18
C GLU A 185 23.90 14.95 -6.26
N LEU A 186 24.12 15.83 -5.28
CA LEU A 186 23.53 17.16 -5.23
C LEU A 186 24.37 18.24 -5.95
N GLY A 187 25.58 17.90 -6.40
CA GLY A 187 26.52 18.85 -7.03
C GLY A 187 26.99 19.98 -6.11
N CYS A 188 26.91 19.80 -4.78
CA CYS A 188 27.23 20.82 -3.78
C CYS A 188 28.02 20.19 -2.63
N GLU A 189 29.12 20.80 -2.20
CA GLU A 189 29.90 20.30 -1.05
C GLU A 189 29.07 20.32 0.23
N ARG A 190 28.93 19.14 0.84
CA ARG A 190 28.27 18.91 2.12
C ARG A 190 29.29 18.31 3.08
N ASN A 191 29.30 18.81 4.32
CA ASN A 191 30.12 18.23 5.39
C ASN A 191 29.33 17.19 6.19
N ALA A 192 30.04 16.36 6.95
CA ALA A 192 29.43 15.32 7.77
C ALA A 192 28.47 15.85 8.85
N ALA A 193 28.67 17.09 9.33
CA ALA A 193 27.78 17.72 10.31
C ALA A 193 26.43 18.08 9.68
N TRP A 194 26.45 18.65 8.47
CA TRP A 194 25.26 18.97 7.69
C TRP A 194 24.51 17.70 7.33
N VAL A 195 25.20 16.63 6.89
CA VAL A 195 24.53 15.34 6.58
C VAL A 195 23.84 14.76 7.81
N ARG A 196 24.49 14.78 8.97
CA ARG A 196 23.86 14.33 10.23
C ARG A 196 22.60 15.14 10.57
N GLN A 197 22.67 16.46 10.45
CA GLN A 197 21.53 17.34 10.73
C GLN A 197 20.39 17.15 9.71
N THR A 198 20.72 17.07 8.42
CA THR A 198 19.76 16.86 7.33
C THR A 198 19.13 15.48 7.44
N LEU A 199 19.88 14.43 7.80
CA LEU A 199 19.33 13.10 8.07
C LEU A 199 18.33 13.11 9.22
N HIS A 200 18.65 13.80 10.31
CA HIS A 200 17.72 13.93 11.44
C HIS A 200 16.41 14.61 11.00
N ARG A 201 16.51 15.73 10.28
CA ARG A 201 15.34 16.45 9.75
C ARG A 201 14.56 15.61 8.73
N ALA A 202 15.25 14.92 7.84
CA ALA A 202 14.66 14.04 6.83
C ALA A 202 13.91 12.87 7.47
N ARG A 203 14.48 12.23 8.49
CA ARG A 203 13.80 11.18 9.27
C ARG A 203 12.56 11.72 9.95
N SER A 204 12.66 12.84 10.68
CA SER A 204 11.52 13.45 11.35
C SER A 204 10.41 13.81 10.36
N ARG A 205 10.76 14.37 9.20
CA ARG A 205 9.80 14.68 8.14
C ARG A 205 9.16 13.42 7.55
N PHE A 206 9.95 12.37 7.31
CA PHE A 206 9.45 11.08 6.85
C PHE A 206 8.48 10.45 7.86
N CYS A 207 8.79 10.48 9.17
CA CYS A 207 7.89 10.00 10.23
C CYS A 207 6.55 10.75 10.22
N GLN A 208 6.58 12.08 10.08
CA GLN A 208 5.38 12.91 10.02
C GLN A 208 4.52 12.55 8.80
N LEU A 209 5.14 12.43 7.62
CA LEU A 209 4.43 12.05 6.39
C LEU A 209 3.86 10.63 6.48
N LEU A 210 4.61 9.70 7.10
CA LEU A 210 4.16 8.33 7.31
C LEU A 210 2.90 8.30 8.19
N ARG A 211 2.89 9.05 9.30
CA ARG A 211 1.71 9.18 10.16
C ARG A 211 0.53 9.80 9.42
N ILE A 212 0.76 10.83 8.62
CA ILE A 212 -0.28 11.47 7.80
C ILE A 212 -0.87 10.47 6.79
N GLU A 213 -0.05 9.68 6.10
CA GLU A 213 -0.54 8.69 5.14
C GLU A 213 -1.31 7.57 5.83
N VAL A 214 -0.86 7.09 7.00
CA VAL A 214 -1.61 6.11 7.80
C VAL A 214 -2.94 6.69 8.30
N GLY A 215 -2.95 7.92 8.82
CA GLY A 215 -4.19 8.60 9.26
C GLY A 215 -5.20 8.74 8.12
N LYS A 216 -4.74 9.13 6.92
CA LYS A 216 -5.59 9.18 5.71
C LYS A 216 -6.15 7.80 5.32
N THR A 217 -5.44 6.71 5.61
CA THR A 217 -5.94 5.35 5.34
C THR A 217 -6.88 4.82 6.41
N LEU A 218 -6.80 5.34 7.63
CA LEU A 218 -7.73 5.00 8.72
C LEU A 218 -8.99 5.87 8.69
N GLY A 219 -8.94 7.04 8.03
CA GLY A 219 -10.00 8.05 8.12
C GLY A 219 -10.09 8.70 9.50
N SER A 220 -9.08 8.48 10.34
CA SER A 220 -9.00 8.91 11.73
C SER A 220 -7.75 9.76 11.95
N HIS A 221 -7.88 10.76 12.81
CA HIS A 221 -6.79 11.65 13.24
C HIS A 221 -6.29 11.28 14.64
N ASN A 222 -6.73 10.14 15.18
CA ASN A 222 -6.35 9.66 16.49
C ASN A 222 -4.93 9.06 16.45
N ASP A 223 -4.01 9.64 17.21
CA ASP A 223 -2.61 9.20 17.28
C ASP A 223 -2.48 7.76 17.80
N ASP A 224 -3.36 7.32 18.70
CA ASP A 224 -3.32 5.96 19.26
C ASP A 224 -3.65 4.90 18.20
N GLU A 225 -4.69 5.15 17.39
CA GLU A 225 -5.07 4.26 16.27
C GLU A 225 -3.99 4.21 15.17
N ILE A 226 -3.34 5.35 14.92
CA ILE A 226 -2.23 5.44 13.98
C ILE A 226 -1.03 4.64 14.49
N ASP A 227 -0.71 4.74 15.78
CA ASP A 227 0.39 3.98 16.40
C ASP A 227 0.11 2.48 16.45
N GLU A 228 -1.13 2.07 16.72
CA GLU A 228 -1.55 0.66 16.62
C GLU A 228 -1.42 0.12 15.18
N GLU A 229 -1.81 0.90 14.18
CA GLU A 229 -1.67 0.50 12.78
C GLU A 229 -0.21 0.41 12.36
N LEU A 230 0.62 1.38 12.75
CA LEU A 230 2.08 1.34 12.56
C LEU A 230 2.74 0.15 13.27
N ALA A 231 2.28 -0.20 14.47
CA ALA A 231 2.75 -1.36 15.21
C ALA A 231 2.44 -2.65 14.45
N SER A 232 1.21 -2.80 13.98
CA SER A 232 0.78 -3.97 13.22
C SER A 232 1.55 -4.14 11.91
N LEU A 233 1.90 -3.03 11.27
CA LEU A 233 2.72 -3.00 10.07
C LEU A 233 4.20 -3.16 10.37
N ARG A 234 4.63 -3.29 11.63
CA ARG A 234 6.05 -3.30 12.02
C ARG A 234 6.81 -2.07 11.49
N LEU A 235 6.09 -0.96 11.31
CA LEU A 235 6.62 0.33 10.87
C LEU A 235 6.92 1.26 12.04
N LEU A 236 6.50 0.90 13.26
CA LEU A 236 6.73 1.70 14.47
C LEU A 236 8.22 2.02 14.71
N LYS A 237 9.12 1.13 14.28
CA LYS A 237 10.58 1.34 14.27
C LYS A 237 11.06 2.51 13.41
N TYR A 238 10.24 2.98 12.46
CA TYR A 238 10.51 4.13 11.61
C TYR A 238 9.76 5.38 12.04
N SER A 239 8.95 5.31 13.09
CA SER A 239 8.11 6.43 13.56
C SER A 239 8.68 7.17 14.78
N ARG A 240 9.78 6.65 15.36
CA ARG A 240 10.41 7.16 16.58
C ARG A 240 11.84 7.62 16.32
#